data_AF-A0A8I1NQG4-F1
#
_entry.id   AF-A0A8I1NQG4-F1
#
_cell.length_a   1.000
_cell.length_b   1.000
_cell.length_c   1.000
_cell.angle_alpha   90.00
_cell.angle_beta   90.00
_cell.angle_gamma   90.00
#
_symmetry.space_group_name_H-M   'P 1'
#
loop_
_entity.id
_entity.type
_entity.pdbx_description
1 polymer ?
#
loop_
_entity_poly.entity_id
_entity_poly.type
_entity_poly.pdbx_seq_one_letter_code
_entity_poly.pdbx_strand_id
1 'polypeptide(L)'
;MADADSLLVSSGAPSVIDRIHTAMHGFLKAACKEAGVILPEGATLTQTYKALRTQHPALKLLGEHDGEIGRILASFAAVLDALNTLRNHGSVAHPNDKLIEVAEGSLVVNATRTIFHYLSQKLSL
;
A
#
# COMPACT_ATOMS: atom_id res chain seq x y z
N MET A 1 4.55 4.05 10.02
CA MET A 1 5.60 3.48 9.14
C MET A 1 7.02 3.59 9.69
N ALA A 2 7.27 4.41 10.72
CA ALA A 2 8.61 4.62 11.27
C ALA A 2 9.27 3.35 11.84
N ASP A 3 8.49 2.42 12.42
CA ASP A 3 9.07 1.24 13.08
C ASP A 3 9.30 0.03 12.16
N ALA A 4 8.98 0.16 10.86
CA ALA A 4 9.03 -0.97 9.93
C ALA A 4 10.43 -1.60 9.81
N ASP A 5 11.48 -0.77 9.85
CA ASP A 5 12.86 -1.24 9.67
C ASP A 5 13.37 -1.96 10.92
N SER A 6 13.01 -1.47 12.12
CA SER A 6 13.32 -2.15 13.39
C SER A 6 12.60 -3.50 13.51
N LEU A 7 11.36 -3.57 13.02
CA LEU A 7 10.58 -4.81 13.00
C LEU A 7 11.08 -5.81 11.97
N LEU A 8 11.63 -5.34 10.85
CA LEU A 8 12.17 -6.23 9.82
C LEU A 8 13.38 -7.00 10.35
N VAL A 9 14.22 -6.31 11.12
CA VAL A 9 15.40 -6.88 11.78
C VAL A 9 15.02 -7.79 12.96
N SER A 10 13.98 -7.44 13.72
CA SER A 10 13.64 -8.15 14.98
C SER A 10 12.59 -9.25 14.85
N SER A 11 11.63 -9.12 13.93
CA SER A 11 10.42 -9.97 13.82
C SER A 11 10.25 -10.63 12.45
N GLY A 12 11.16 -10.36 11.52
CA GLY A 12 11.16 -10.91 10.16
C GLY A 12 10.14 -10.26 9.22
N ALA A 13 10.35 -10.48 7.92
CA ALA A 13 9.57 -9.87 6.84
C ALA A 13 8.05 -10.13 6.90
N PRO A 14 7.54 -11.34 7.24
CA PRO A 14 6.10 -11.59 7.25
C PRO A 14 5.33 -10.68 8.22
N SER A 15 5.84 -10.49 9.44
CA SER A 15 5.20 -9.64 10.46
C SER A 15 5.16 -8.18 10.02
N VAL A 16 6.25 -7.68 9.43
CA VAL A 16 6.33 -6.32 8.91
C VAL A 16 5.35 -6.10 7.76
N ILE A 17 5.28 -7.07 6.83
CA ILE A 17 4.41 -7.00 5.66
C ILE A 17 2.94 -6.92 6.08
N ASP A 18 2.50 -7.74 7.04
CA ASP A 18 1.12 -7.69 7.55
C ASP A 18 0.81 -6.34 8.22
N ARG A 19 1.74 -5.81 9.04
CA ARG A 19 1.58 -4.51 9.70
C ARG A 19 1.51 -3.36 8.70
N ILE A 20 2.37 -3.36 7.68
CA ILE A 20 2.38 -2.32 6.63
C ILE A 20 1.12 -2.39 5.78
N HIS A 21 0.71 -3.59 5.38
CA HIS A 21 -0.54 -3.80 4.67
C HIS A 21 -1.73 -3.24 5.48
N THR A 22 -1.83 -3.62 6.76
CA THR A 22 -2.92 -3.16 7.65
C THR A 22 -2.92 -1.64 7.80
N ALA A 23 -1.76 -1.03 8.02
CA ALA A 23 -1.64 0.42 8.13
C ALA A 23 -2.03 1.15 6.84
N MET A 24 -1.52 0.68 5.69
CA MET A 24 -1.85 1.24 4.38
C MET A 24 -3.34 1.11 4.07
N HIS A 25 -3.94 -0.05 4.35
CA HIS A 25 -5.37 -0.26 4.11
C HIS A 25 -6.24 0.64 4.98
N GLY A 26 -5.89 0.79 6.27
CA GLY A 26 -6.55 1.72 7.18
C GLY A 26 -6.48 3.16 6.70
N PHE A 27 -5.28 3.62 6.29
CA PHE A 27 -5.07 4.95 5.72
C PHE A 27 -5.94 5.20 4.48
N LEU A 28 -5.93 4.28 3.51
CA LEU A 28 -6.71 4.44 2.28
C LEU A 28 -8.23 4.44 2.56
N LYS A 29 -8.70 3.63 3.53
CA LYS A 29 -10.10 3.65 3.95
C LYS A 29 -10.49 4.98 4.58
N ALA A 30 -9.63 5.55 5.43
CA ALA A 30 -9.85 6.87 6.02
C ALA A 30 -9.94 7.96 4.94
N ALA A 31 -8.97 7.98 4.01
CA ALA A 31 -8.96 8.92 2.89
C ALA A 31 -10.20 8.80 1.98
N CYS A 32 -10.65 7.57 1.69
CA CYS A 32 -11.90 7.36 0.95
C CYS A 32 -13.10 7.92 1.71
N LYS A 33 -13.20 7.66 3.02
CA LYS A 33 -14.30 8.11 3.86
C LYS A 33 -14.38 9.64 3.89
N GLU A 34 -13.27 10.33 4.08
CA GLU A 34 -13.21 11.79 4.12
C GLU A 34 -13.58 12.44 2.79
N ALA A 35 -13.20 11.80 1.68
CA ALA A 35 -13.55 12.23 0.34
C ALA A 35 -14.98 11.82 -0.10
N GLY A 36 -15.76 11.15 0.76
CA GLY A 36 -17.09 10.66 0.42
C GLY A 36 -17.10 9.52 -0.62
N VAL A 37 -15.98 8.82 -0.81
CA VAL A 37 -15.85 7.69 -1.71
C VAL A 37 -16.44 6.44 -1.06
N ILE A 38 -17.53 5.92 -1.63
CA ILE A 38 -18.20 4.72 -1.14
C ILE A 38 -17.38 3.49 -1.51
N LEU A 39 -17.06 2.67 -0.51
CA LEU A 39 -16.38 1.39 -0.68
C LEU A 39 -17.37 0.24 -0.48
N PRO A 40 -17.25 -0.86 -1.25
CA PRO A 40 -18.01 -2.07 -0.95
C PRO A 40 -17.60 -2.65 0.40
N GLU A 41 -18.53 -3.36 1.04
CA GLU A 41 -18.23 -4.11 2.26
C GLU A 41 -17.09 -5.10 1.99
N GLY A 42 -16.12 -5.17 2.90
CA GLY A 42 -14.96 -6.05 2.74
C GLY A 42 -13.97 -5.63 1.63
N ALA A 43 -14.03 -4.40 1.10
CA ALA A 43 -13.11 -3.94 0.06
C ALA A 43 -11.64 -4.24 0.39
N THR A 44 -10.96 -4.91 -0.54
CA THR A 44 -9.52 -5.22 -0.45
C THR A 44 -8.66 -3.97 -0.52
N LEU A 45 -7.37 -4.10 -0.20
CA LEU A 45 -6.38 -3.02 -0.33
C LEU A 45 -6.36 -2.44 -1.76
N THR A 46 -6.27 -3.30 -2.77
CA THR A 46 -6.21 -2.91 -4.19
C THR A 46 -7.51 -2.25 -4.65
N GLN A 47 -8.68 -2.76 -4.22
CA GLN A 47 -9.97 -2.15 -4.53
C GLN A 47 -10.10 -0.76 -3.89
N THR A 48 -9.65 -0.62 -2.64
CA THR A 48 -9.69 0.65 -1.90
C THR A 48 -8.78 1.68 -2.57
N TYR A 49 -7.56 1.29 -2.94
CA TYR A 49 -6.63 2.15 -3.68
C TYR A 49 -7.20 2.59 -5.04
N LYS A 50 -7.76 1.64 -5.80
CA LYS A 50 -8.37 1.93 -7.10
C LYS A 50 -9.53 2.93 -6.96
N ALA A 51 -10.39 2.73 -5.97
CA ALA A 51 -11.50 3.64 -5.70
C ALA A 51 -10.99 5.06 -5.38
N LEU A 52 -10.04 5.17 -4.44
CA LEU A 52 -9.44 6.45 -4.09
C LEU A 52 -8.83 7.16 -5.31
N ARG A 53 -7.95 6.48 -6.05
CA ARG A 53 -7.27 7.05 -7.23
C ARG A 53 -8.22 7.54 -8.31
N THR A 54 -9.35 6.85 -8.50
CA THR A 54 -10.29 7.14 -9.61
C THR A 54 -11.42 8.08 -9.23
N GLN A 55 -11.65 8.31 -7.94
CA GLN A 55 -12.79 9.10 -7.44
C GLN A 55 -12.35 10.34 -6.65
N HIS A 56 -11.18 10.33 -6.02
CA HIS A 56 -10.71 11.46 -5.23
C HIS A 56 -10.37 12.67 -6.13
N PRO A 57 -10.95 13.86 -5.91
CA PRO A 57 -10.73 15.04 -6.77
C PRO A 57 -9.24 15.39 -6.95
N ALA A 58 -8.47 15.38 -5.85
CA ALA A 58 -7.03 15.66 -5.89
C ALA A 58 -6.18 14.67 -6.71
N LEU A 59 -6.70 13.46 -6.98
CA LEU A 59 -6.02 12.42 -7.75
C LEU A 59 -6.54 12.30 -9.19
N LYS A 60 -7.68 12.91 -9.50
CA LYS A 60 -8.23 12.99 -10.87
C LYS A 60 -7.75 14.21 -11.65
N LEU A 61 -7.31 15.26 -10.95
CA LEU A 61 -6.87 16.52 -11.54
C LEU A 61 -5.42 16.78 -11.16
N LEU A 62 -4.48 16.12 -11.85
CA LEU A 62 -3.05 16.20 -11.55
C LEU A 62 -2.33 17.33 -12.30
N GLY A 63 -3.07 18.17 -13.03
CA GLY A 63 -2.54 19.33 -13.74
C GLY A 63 -1.84 18.97 -15.05
N GLU A 64 -0.83 19.76 -15.43
CA GLU A 64 -0.15 19.68 -16.74
C GLU A 64 0.60 18.35 -16.97
N HIS A 65 0.88 17.59 -15.92
CA HIS A 65 1.59 16.31 -15.97
C HIS A 65 0.71 15.10 -15.66
N ASP A 66 -0.61 15.21 -15.83
CA ASP A 66 -1.58 14.16 -15.50
C ASP A 66 -1.29 12.81 -16.16
N GLY A 67 -0.81 12.79 -17.41
CA GLY A 67 -0.46 11.55 -18.11
C GLY A 67 0.61 10.73 -17.38
N GLU A 68 1.76 11.34 -17.07
CA GLU A 68 2.89 10.62 -16.47
C GLU A 68 2.66 10.34 -14.98
N ILE A 69 2.16 11.30 -14.22
CA ILE A 69 1.86 11.09 -12.80
C ILE A 69 0.72 10.07 -12.65
N GLY A 70 -0.31 10.16 -13.49
CA GLY A 70 -1.40 9.19 -13.54
C GLY A 70 -0.91 7.77 -13.85
N ARG A 71 0.08 7.63 -14.76
CA ARG A 71 0.73 6.34 -15.06
C ARG A 71 1.52 5.80 -13.87
N ILE A 72 2.25 6.66 -13.15
CA ILE A 72 2.97 6.26 -11.92
C ILE A 72 1.95 5.75 -10.87
N LEU A 73 0.88 6.50 -10.62
CA LEU A 73 -0.17 6.09 -9.69
C LEU A 73 -0.89 4.81 -10.13
N ALA A 74 -1.16 4.65 -11.42
CA ALA A 74 -1.72 3.39 -11.92
C ALA A 74 -0.78 2.20 -11.66
N SER A 75 0.53 2.40 -11.78
CA SER A 75 1.55 1.36 -11.55
C SER A 75 1.64 0.93 -10.09
N PHE A 76 1.38 1.84 -9.14
CA PHE A 76 1.32 1.50 -7.71
C PHE A 76 0.22 0.48 -7.37
N ALA A 77 -0.82 0.34 -8.19
CA ALA A 77 -1.81 -0.71 -7.99
C ALA A 77 -1.19 -2.12 -8.06
N ALA A 78 -0.24 -2.34 -8.97
CA ALA A 78 0.46 -3.63 -9.09
C ALA A 78 1.37 -3.89 -7.88
N VAL A 79 1.99 -2.84 -7.33
CA VAL A 79 2.80 -2.95 -6.10
C VAL A 79 1.95 -3.35 -4.90
N LEU A 80 0.79 -2.72 -4.71
CA LEU A 80 -0.13 -3.06 -3.62
C LEU A 80 -0.77 -4.43 -3.80
N ASP A 81 -0.96 -4.88 -5.05
CA ASP A 81 -1.42 -6.24 -5.32
C ASP A 81 -0.37 -7.29 -4.94
N ALA A 82 0.89 -7.07 -5.33
CA ALA A 82 2.02 -7.91 -4.91
C ALA A 82 2.15 -7.95 -3.37
N LEU A 83 1.90 -6.83 -2.68
CA LEU A 83 1.86 -6.79 -1.22
C LEU A 83 0.78 -7.72 -0.63
N ASN A 84 -0.40 -7.84 -1.26
CA ASN A 84 -1.42 -8.81 -0.83
C ASN A 84 -0.91 -10.24 -0.96
N THR A 85 -0.27 -10.57 -2.09
CA THR A 85 0.30 -11.91 -2.32
C THR A 85 1.36 -12.24 -1.28
N LEU A 86 2.28 -11.30 -1.00
CA LEU A 86 3.34 -11.49 -0.02
C LEU A 86 2.80 -11.64 1.41
N ARG A 87 1.76 -10.87 1.78
CA ARG A 87 1.07 -11.03 3.06
C ARG A 87 0.42 -12.42 3.19
N ASN A 88 -0.29 -12.86 2.15
CA ASN A 88 -1.01 -14.13 2.17
C ASN A 88 -0.06 -15.34 2.16
N HIS A 89 1.07 -15.25 1.46
CA HIS A 89 2.05 -16.34 1.36
C HIS A 89 3.11 -16.33 2.47
N GLY A 90 3.30 -15.20 3.17
CA GLY A 90 4.17 -15.12 4.35
C GLY A 90 3.53 -15.67 5.64
N SER A 91 2.23 -15.93 5.63
CA SER A 91 1.44 -16.38 6.79
C SER A 91 1.38 -17.91 6.89
N VAL A 92 2.48 -18.56 7.33
CA VAL A 92 2.55 -19.84 8.09
C VAL A 92 1.84 -21.10 7.54
N ALA A 93 1.03 -21.05 6.47
CA ALA A 93 0.19 -22.16 6.03
C ALA A 93 0.90 -23.16 5.11
N HIS A 94 2.08 -22.80 4.59
CA HIS A 94 2.95 -23.72 3.88
C HIS A 94 4.39 -23.53 4.35
N PRO A 95 5.15 -24.61 4.63
CA PRO A 95 6.60 -24.54 4.77
C PRO A 95 7.20 -24.23 3.39
N ASN A 96 7.10 -22.97 2.97
CA ASN A 96 7.87 -22.48 1.84
C ASN A 96 9.27 -22.22 2.38
N ASP A 97 10.22 -23.08 2.01
CA ASP A 97 11.66 -23.01 2.29
C ASP A 97 12.37 -21.75 1.76
N LYS A 98 11.62 -20.69 1.42
CA LYS A 98 12.13 -19.38 0.98
C LYS A 98 11.42 -18.27 1.73
N LEU A 99 11.87 -18.05 2.96
CA LEU A 99 11.59 -16.82 3.71
C LEU A 99 11.99 -15.61 2.85
N ILE A 100 11.20 -14.54 2.91
CA ILE A 100 11.57 -13.26 2.30
C ILE A 100 12.81 -12.74 3.02
N GLU A 101 13.90 -12.55 2.28
CA GLU A 101 15.14 -12.04 2.84
C GLU A 101 15.02 -10.55 3.18
N VAL A 102 15.99 -10.04 3.94
CA VAL A 102 15.96 -8.67 4.45
C VAL A 102 15.90 -7.64 3.31
N ALA A 103 16.63 -7.85 2.21
CA ALA A 103 16.65 -6.93 1.09
C ALA A 103 15.26 -6.78 0.43
N GLU A 104 14.60 -7.89 0.13
CA GLU A 104 13.24 -7.92 -0.43
C GLU A 104 12.22 -7.37 0.55
N GLY A 105 12.35 -7.68 1.85
CA GLY A 105 11.54 -7.07 2.89
C GLY A 105 11.67 -5.54 2.90
N SER A 106 12.91 -5.02 2.82
CA SER A 106 13.17 -3.58 2.73
C SER A 106 12.62 -2.96 1.46
N LEU A 107 12.69 -3.65 0.31
CA LEU A 107 12.08 -3.19 -0.94
C LEU A 107 10.57 -2.97 -0.76
N VAL A 108 9.88 -3.94 -0.17
CA VAL A 108 8.43 -3.87 0.08
C VAL A 108 8.08 -2.71 1.01
N VAL A 109 8.85 -2.55 2.09
CA VAL A 109 8.68 -1.44 3.05
C VAL A 109 8.83 -0.11 2.35
N ASN A 110 9.90 0.08 1.58
CA ASN A 110 10.21 1.34 0.91
C ASN A 110 9.21 1.66 -0.20
N ALA A 111 8.81 0.68 -1.01
CA ALA A 111 7.80 0.88 -2.03
C ALA A 111 6.47 1.33 -1.42
N THR A 112 6.04 0.69 -0.34
CA THR A 112 4.80 1.07 0.34
C THR A 112 4.92 2.45 1.00
N ARG A 113 6.10 2.78 1.54
CA ARG A 113 6.42 4.09 2.13
C ARG A 113 6.34 5.22 1.11
N THR A 114 6.86 5.02 -0.10
CA THR A 114 6.75 5.99 -1.20
C THR A 114 5.29 6.28 -1.54
N ILE A 115 4.45 5.24 -1.65
CA ILE A 115 3.03 5.39 -1.94
C ILE A 115 2.34 6.17 -0.82
N PHE A 116 2.57 5.77 0.43
CA PHE A 116 1.97 6.41 1.59
C PHE A 116 2.35 7.89 1.68
N HIS A 117 3.65 8.19 1.55
CA HIS A 117 4.17 9.56 1.65
C HIS A 117 3.58 10.48 0.57
N TYR A 118 3.53 10.02 -0.69
CA TYR A 118 2.93 10.81 -1.75
C TYR A 118 1.46 11.09 -1.47
N LEU A 119 0.69 10.06 -1.07
CA LEU A 119 -0.74 10.21 -0.81
C LEU A 119 -0.99 11.11 0.41
N SER A 120 -0.24 10.96 1.50
CA SER A 120 -0.39 11.79 2.70
C SER A 120 -0.15 13.27 2.36
N GLN A 121 0.91 13.56 1.59
CA GLN A 121 1.18 14.92 1.11
C GLN A 121 0.11 15.44 0.15
N LYS A 122 -0.33 14.62 -0.81
CA LYS A 122 -1.28 15.05 -1.85
C LYS A 122 -2.68 15.26 -1.31
N LEU A 123 -3.05 14.53 -0.26
CA LEU A 123 -4.37 14.56 0.37
C LEU A 123 -4.41 15.43 1.63
N SER A 124 -3.26 15.92 2.09
CA SER A 124 -3.09 16.70 3.33
C SER A 124 -3.55 15.95 4.59
N LEU A 125 -3.16 14.67 4.69
CA LEU A 125 -3.52 13.74 5.77
C LEU A 125 -2.32 13.29 6.60
#